data_AF-A0A922ZB41-F1
#
_entry.id   AF-A0A922ZB41-F1
#
_cell.length_a   1.000
_cell.length_b   1.000
_cell.length_c   1.000
_cell.angle_alpha   90.00
_cell.angle_beta   90.00
_cell.angle_gamma   90.00
#
_symmetry.space_group_name_H-M   'P 1'
#
loop_
_entity.id
_entity.type
_entity.pdbx_description
1 polymer ?
#
loop_
_entity_poly.entity_id
_entity_poly.type
_entity_poly.pdbx_seq_one_letter_code
_entity_poly.pdbx_strand_id
1 'polypeptide(L)'
;MKLLEGDIDHRELAELVHISRSIIENYLRYFRQSVVHLSLHQGLTITDLAYDCIAEAFSKDENNNYQKLINFSKALDDDLTQLPEIEIFLAYKSFLTCLADAQLARLYAQSDPVGAKIHRNIRDTVKKSDTLIIERDYRGLILKPKNQTTLQLNDFPREEFEREFMINVDHHRTIPELLEVCCGVLTGQNKYRTSMSVVDVVQIFRKIYHSDQTIEEQEVICTSEGLTKFEIEQLSSEVLLALKEKIFLTYLARGKVDRKGAEALYNTFRDMLEDWCCGEESKPSILEYLKAHLQIEEKQYEEIYRTKMEYLLKIAREEFAARLMKEI
;
A
#
# COMPACT_ATOMS: atom_id res chain seq x y z
N MET A 1 21.98 -17.09 -12.58
CA MET A 1 23.43 -17.35 -12.41
C MET A 1 24.24 -16.87 -13.61
N LYS A 2 24.01 -17.36 -14.84
CA LYS A 2 24.75 -16.92 -16.04
C LYS A 2 24.86 -15.40 -16.23
N LEU A 3 23.78 -14.66 -15.94
CA LEU A 3 23.78 -13.19 -16.00
C LEU A 3 24.76 -12.52 -15.01
N LEU A 4 24.94 -13.12 -13.84
CA LEU A 4 25.80 -12.61 -12.77
C LEU A 4 27.28 -12.93 -13.04
N GLU A 5 27.53 -13.96 -13.84
CA GLU A 5 28.86 -14.41 -14.26
C GLU A 5 29.30 -13.76 -15.59
N GLY A 6 28.44 -12.94 -16.20
CA GLY A 6 28.72 -12.24 -17.45
C GLY A 6 28.58 -13.10 -18.72
N ASP A 7 28.14 -14.35 -18.59
CA ASP A 7 28.12 -15.37 -19.65
C ASP A 7 26.69 -15.65 -20.17
N ILE A 8 25.82 -14.64 -20.09
CA ILE A 8 24.44 -14.75 -20.58
C ILE A 8 24.38 -14.50 -22.08
N ASP A 9 23.67 -15.38 -22.79
CA ASP A 9 23.38 -15.18 -24.21
C ASP A 9 22.45 -13.97 -24.42
N HIS A 10 22.59 -13.28 -25.55
CA HIS A 10 21.75 -12.13 -25.89
C HIS A 10 20.26 -12.50 -25.88
N ARG A 11 19.92 -13.73 -26.30
CA ARG A 11 18.53 -14.18 -26.29
C ARG A 11 17.98 -14.32 -24.87
N GLU A 12 18.73 -14.97 -23.98
CA GLU A 12 18.35 -15.15 -22.57
C GLU A 12 18.20 -13.78 -21.88
N LEU A 13 19.08 -12.83 -22.19
CA LEU A 13 18.99 -11.46 -21.67
C LEU A 13 17.74 -10.73 -22.18
N ALA A 14 17.44 -10.84 -23.47
CA ALA A 14 16.26 -10.22 -24.07
C ALA A 14 14.95 -10.80 -23.50
N GLU A 15 14.90 -12.11 -23.27
CA GLU A 15 13.77 -12.76 -22.62
C GLU A 15 13.59 -12.27 -21.18
N LEU A 16 14.67 -12.13 -20.41
CA LEU A 16 14.60 -11.59 -19.05
C LEU A 16 14.12 -10.13 -19.04
N VAL A 17 14.66 -9.27 -19.90
CA VAL A 17 14.20 -7.87 -20.04
C VAL A 17 12.71 -7.82 -20.38
N HIS A 18 12.26 -8.69 -21.28
CA HIS A 18 10.84 -8.77 -21.65
C HIS A 18 9.96 -9.15 -20.45
N ILE A 19 10.36 -10.18 -19.67
CA ILE A 19 9.64 -10.59 -18.46
C ILE A 19 9.59 -9.45 -17.45
N SER A 20 10.72 -8.80 -17.18
CA SER A 20 10.81 -7.68 -16.23
C SER A 20 9.94 -6.50 -16.64
N ARG A 21 9.95 -6.17 -17.93
CA ARG A 21 9.03 -5.16 -18.50
C ARG A 21 7.58 -5.55 -18.28
N SER A 22 7.17 -6.78 -18.59
CA SER A 22 5.79 -7.21 -18.40
C SER A 22 5.34 -7.19 -16.94
N ILE A 23 6.23 -7.53 -16.00
CA ILE A 23 5.97 -7.39 -14.56
C ILE A 23 5.69 -5.92 -14.22
N ILE A 24 6.58 -5.02 -14.65
CA ILE A 24 6.46 -3.60 -14.34
C ILE A 24 5.28 -2.94 -15.06
N GLU A 25 4.98 -3.27 -16.31
CA GLU A 25 3.80 -2.75 -17.00
C GLU A 25 2.51 -3.09 -16.27
N ASN A 26 2.39 -4.33 -15.78
CA ASN A 26 1.25 -4.71 -14.95
C ASN A 26 1.26 -3.92 -13.64
N TYR A 27 2.40 -3.83 -12.95
CA TYR A 27 2.53 -3.02 -11.74
C TYR A 27 2.07 -1.57 -11.95
N LEU A 28 2.55 -0.90 -13.00
CA LEU A 28 2.20 0.48 -13.32
C LEU A 28 0.73 0.65 -13.69
N ARG A 29 0.13 -0.31 -14.42
CA ARG A 29 -1.29 -0.28 -14.82
C ARG A 29 -2.23 -0.40 -13.64
N TYR A 30 -1.90 -1.27 -12.67
CA TYR A 30 -2.80 -1.60 -11.58
C TYR A 30 -2.59 -0.68 -10.37
N PHE A 31 -1.33 -0.47 -9.95
CA PHE A 31 -1.03 0.12 -8.64
C PHE A 31 -0.68 1.61 -8.64
N ARG A 32 -0.65 2.25 -9.83
CA ARG A 32 -0.19 3.63 -9.96
C ARG A 32 -1.01 4.43 -10.98
N GLN A 33 -2.24 4.80 -10.64
CA GLN A 33 -3.06 5.68 -11.50
C GLN A 33 -2.40 7.03 -11.80
N SER A 34 -1.58 7.57 -10.89
CA SER A 34 -0.78 8.78 -11.13
C SER A 34 0.23 8.63 -12.29
N VAL A 35 0.66 7.41 -12.61
CA VAL A 35 1.59 7.15 -13.73
C VAL A 35 0.91 7.38 -15.07
N VAL A 36 -0.40 7.18 -15.15
CA VAL A 36 -1.20 7.55 -16.33
C VAL A 36 -1.12 9.06 -16.55
N HIS A 37 -1.09 9.86 -15.48
CA HIS A 37 -0.94 11.32 -15.58
C HIS A 37 0.47 11.72 -16.05
N LEU A 38 1.53 11.12 -15.50
CA LEU A 38 2.90 11.31 -16.01
C LEU A 38 3.00 10.93 -17.51
N SER A 39 2.41 9.80 -17.88
CA SER A 39 2.35 9.30 -19.26
C SER A 39 1.67 10.30 -20.20
N LEU A 40 0.51 10.82 -19.79
CA LEU A 40 -0.29 11.76 -20.59
C LEU A 40 0.41 13.13 -20.75
N HIS A 41 1.07 13.64 -19.72
CA HIS A 41 1.70 14.97 -19.76
C HIS A 41 3.08 14.97 -20.41
N GLN A 42 3.83 13.87 -20.31
CA GLN A 42 5.17 13.76 -20.90
C GLN A 42 5.16 13.07 -22.27
N GLY A 43 4.00 12.61 -22.76
CA GLY A 43 3.88 11.90 -24.03
C GLY A 43 4.54 10.52 -24.02
N LEU A 44 4.72 9.92 -22.83
CA LEU A 44 5.32 8.60 -22.66
C LEU A 44 4.22 7.53 -22.63
N THR A 45 4.49 6.37 -23.22
CA THR A 45 3.62 5.20 -23.02
C THR A 45 3.97 4.50 -21.70
N ILE A 46 3.04 3.69 -21.18
CA ILE A 46 3.31 2.81 -20.03
C ILE A 46 4.50 1.87 -20.33
N THR A 47 4.65 1.47 -21.59
CA THR A 47 5.76 0.64 -22.04
C THR A 47 7.09 1.38 -21.95
N ASP A 48 7.14 2.65 -22.36
CA ASP A 48 8.35 3.48 -22.25
C ASP A 48 8.74 3.67 -20.78
N LEU A 49 7.77 3.98 -19.93
CA LEU A 49 7.98 4.11 -18.49
C LEU A 49 8.44 2.79 -17.85
N ALA A 50 7.90 1.65 -18.28
CA ALA A 50 8.36 0.35 -17.79
C ALA A 50 9.82 0.09 -18.17
N TYR A 51 10.24 0.47 -19.39
CA TYR A 51 11.65 0.40 -19.79
C TYR A 51 12.53 1.33 -18.95
N ASP A 52 12.11 2.57 -18.69
CA ASP A 52 12.86 3.52 -17.85
C ASP A 52 13.00 3.02 -16.41
N CYS A 53 11.94 2.41 -15.86
CA CYS A 53 11.92 1.79 -14.54
C CYS A 53 12.95 0.66 -14.41
N ILE A 54 13.05 -0.22 -15.41
CA ILE A 54 13.96 -1.38 -15.36
C ILE A 54 15.35 -1.07 -15.91
N ALA A 55 15.55 0.04 -16.62
CA ALA A 55 16.82 0.38 -17.28
C ALA A 55 17.99 0.29 -16.29
N GLU A 56 17.83 0.82 -15.08
CA GLU A 56 18.89 0.80 -14.05
C GLU A 56 19.27 -0.63 -13.61
N ALA A 57 18.35 -1.60 -13.68
CA ALA A 57 18.65 -3.00 -13.40
C ALA A 57 19.59 -3.61 -14.44
N PHE A 58 19.43 -3.23 -15.70
CA PHE A 58 20.15 -3.77 -16.85
C PHE A 58 21.28 -2.85 -17.35
N SER A 59 21.51 -1.72 -16.69
CA SER A 59 22.67 -0.88 -16.93
C SER A 59 23.94 -1.57 -16.45
N LYS A 60 24.97 -1.50 -17.28
CA LYS A 60 26.31 -1.98 -16.94
C LYS A 60 27.14 -0.87 -16.31
N ASP A 61 27.98 -1.24 -15.35
CA ASP A 61 29.01 -0.35 -14.81
C ASP A 61 30.22 -0.23 -15.75
N GLU A 62 31.24 0.52 -15.32
CA GLU A 62 32.51 0.68 -16.05
C GLU A 62 33.24 -0.66 -16.29
N ASN A 63 32.94 -1.68 -15.48
CA ASN A 63 33.51 -3.02 -15.57
C ASN A 63 32.63 -3.99 -16.37
N ASN A 64 31.60 -3.49 -17.09
CA ASN A 64 30.68 -4.28 -17.90
C ASN A 64 29.78 -5.24 -17.08
N ASN A 65 29.57 -4.95 -15.79
CA ASN A 65 28.78 -5.76 -14.86
C ASN A 65 27.39 -5.16 -14.60
N TYR A 66 26.38 -6.02 -14.43
CA TYR A 66 25.03 -5.62 -14.02
C TYR A 66 24.95 -5.42 -12.50
N GLN A 67 25.52 -4.31 -12.01
CA GLN A 67 25.76 -4.10 -10.57
C GLN A 67 24.48 -4.21 -9.71
N LYS A 68 23.32 -3.75 -10.21
CA LYS A 68 22.05 -3.83 -9.47
C LYS A 68 21.55 -5.26 -9.32
N LEU A 69 21.65 -6.07 -10.38
CA LEU A 69 21.28 -7.48 -10.34
C LEU A 69 22.24 -8.31 -9.47
N ILE A 70 23.53 -7.95 -9.48
CA ILE A 70 24.52 -8.53 -8.55
C ILE A 70 24.18 -8.19 -7.10
N ASN A 71 23.85 -6.93 -6.80
CA ASN A 71 23.47 -6.51 -5.46
C ASN A 71 22.18 -7.18 -4.99
N PHE A 72 21.19 -7.33 -5.88
CA PHE A 72 19.98 -8.09 -5.61
C PHE A 72 20.30 -9.53 -5.23
N SER A 73 21.11 -10.23 -6.03
CA SER A 73 21.51 -11.61 -5.73
C SER A 73 22.25 -11.74 -4.41
N LYS A 74 23.13 -10.78 -4.07
CA LYS A 74 23.85 -10.77 -2.79
C LYS A 74 22.94 -10.50 -1.59
N ALA A 75 21.90 -9.68 -1.78
CA ALA A 75 20.96 -9.32 -0.71
C ALA A 75 20.05 -10.48 -0.28
N LEU A 76 19.96 -11.54 -1.10
CA LEU A 76 19.17 -12.72 -0.75
C LEU A 76 19.86 -13.63 0.27
N ASP A 77 21.16 -13.44 0.52
CA ASP A 77 22.01 -14.19 1.50
C ASP A 77 21.96 -15.73 1.39
N ASP A 78 21.33 -16.23 0.32
CA ASP A 78 21.12 -17.64 0.01
C ASP A 78 21.66 -17.97 -1.39
N ASP A 79 22.05 -19.23 -1.58
CA ASP A 79 22.37 -19.74 -2.92
C ASP A 79 21.07 -19.81 -3.74
N LEU A 80 21.00 -18.99 -4.80
CA LEU A 80 19.87 -18.96 -5.74
C LEU A 80 19.52 -20.35 -6.30
N THR A 81 20.45 -21.30 -6.31
CA THR A 81 20.18 -22.67 -6.77
C THR A 81 19.42 -23.52 -5.77
N GLN A 82 19.38 -23.11 -4.49
CA GLN A 82 18.70 -23.81 -3.41
C GLN A 82 17.33 -23.22 -3.09
N LEU A 83 17.07 -21.97 -3.51
CA LEU A 83 15.80 -21.31 -3.29
C LEU A 83 14.70 -21.88 -4.22
N PRO A 84 13.47 -22.07 -3.71
CA PRO A 84 12.33 -22.38 -4.55
C PRO A 84 12.12 -21.31 -5.63
N GLU A 85 11.84 -21.72 -6.87
CA GLU A 85 11.65 -20.80 -8.01
C GLU A 85 10.62 -19.69 -7.73
N ILE A 86 9.56 -20.02 -6.99
CA ILE A 86 8.53 -19.06 -6.59
C ILE A 86 9.09 -17.96 -5.67
N GLU A 87 9.98 -18.29 -4.73
CA GLU A 87 10.57 -17.32 -3.82
C GLU A 87 11.53 -16.38 -4.57
N ILE A 88 12.31 -16.94 -5.50
CA ILE A 88 13.19 -16.16 -6.39
C ILE A 88 12.35 -15.19 -7.23
N PHE A 89 11.24 -15.67 -7.80
CA PHE A 89 10.34 -14.84 -8.59
C PHE A 89 9.73 -13.70 -7.76
N LEU A 90 9.26 -13.98 -6.54
CA LEU A 90 8.67 -12.96 -5.67
C LEU A 90 9.70 -11.92 -5.22
N ALA A 91 10.91 -12.36 -4.85
CA ALA A 91 12.01 -11.46 -4.53
C ALA A 91 12.39 -10.59 -5.72
N TYR A 92 12.46 -11.18 -6.93
CA TYR A 92 12.77 -10.45 -8.15
C TYR A 92 11.69 -9.44 -8.51
N LYS A 93 10.41 -9.81 -8.40
CA LYS A 93 9.27 -8.91 -8.55
C LYS A 93 9.40 -7.71 -7.61
N SER A 94 9.61 -7.95 -6.31
CA SER A 94 9.75 -6.88 -5.31
C SER A 94 10.94 -5.96 -5.59
N PHE A 95 12.08 -6.53 -6.00
CA PHE A 95 13.25 -5.77 -6.43
C PHE A 95 12.93 -4.84 -7.61
N LEU A 96 12.26 -5.34 -8.65
CA LEU A 96 11.86 -4.53 -9.80
C LEU A 96 10.86 -3.44 -9.38
N THR A 97 9.87 -3.77 -8.54
CA THR A 97 8.90 -2.81 -8.00
C THR A 97 9.60 -1.67 -7.26
N CYS A 98 10.60 -1.98 -6.43
CA CYS A 98 11.40 -0.98 -5.72
C CYS A 98 12.16 -0.05 -6.69
N LEU A 99 12.71 -0.58 -7.79
CA LEU A 99 13.35 0.22 -8.82
C LEU A 99 12.34 1.12 -9.56
N ALA A 100 11.17 0.57 -9.88
CA ALA A 100 10.10 1.31 -10.51
C ALA A 100 9.64 2.47 -9.63
N ASP A 101 9.36 2.25 -8.35
CA ASP A 101 8.99 3.30 -7.41
C ASP A 101 10.07 4.39 -7.28
N ALA A 102 11.36 4.00 -7.25
CA ALA A 102 12.46 4.96 -7.21
C ALA A 102 12.57 5.80 -8.49
N GLN A 103 12.26 5.23 -9.65
CA GLN A 103 12.22 5.97 -10.91
C GLN A 103 11.00 6.88 -11.01
N LEU A 104 9.81 6.39 -10.63
CA LEU A 104 8.61 7.20 -10.57
C LEU A 104 8.79 8.40 -9.65
N ALA A 105 9.37 8.20 -8.46
CA ALA A 105 9.66 9.29 -7.54
C ALA A 105 10.59 10.36 -8.16
N ARG A 106 11.56 9.95 -8.99
CA ARG A 106 12.42 10.88 -9.75
C ARG A 106 11.63 11.63 -10.81
N LEU A 107 10.79 10.96 -11.59
CA LEU A 107 9.95 11.57 -12.62
C LEU A 107 8.93 12.56 -12.02
N TYR A 108 8.32 12.22 -10.89
CA TYR A 108 7.46 13.15 -10.15
C TYR A 108 8.25 14.35 -9.64
N ALA A 109 9.45 14.15 -9.09
CA ALA A 109 10.27 15.26 -8.62
C ALA A 109 10.74 16.18 -9.75
N GLN A 110 10.90 15.67 -10.96
CA GLN A 110 11.18 16.47 -12.16
C GLN A 110 9.94 17.25 -12.62
N SER A 111 8.76 16.63 -12.54
CA SER A 111 7.48 17.21 -12.98
C SER A 111 6.92 18.23 -11.99
N ASP A 112 7.06 17.96 -10.68
CA ASP A 112 6.65 18.83 -9.58
C ASP A 112 7.78 18.95 -8.53
N PRO A 113 8.80 19.80 -8.80
CA PRO A 113 9.90 20.02 -7.87
C PRO A 113 9.46 20.61 -6.53
N VAL A 114 8.39 21.42 -6.53
CA VAL A 114 7.88 22.07 -5.32
C VAL A 114 7.18 21.05 -4.42
N GLY A 115 6.27 20.26 -4.97
CA GLY A 115 5.60 19.16 -4.28
C GLY A 115 6.60 18.15 -3.72
N ALA A 116 7.63 17.77 -4.49
CA ALA A 116 8.69 16.88 -4.02
C ALA A 116 9.48 17.48 -2.85
N LYS A 117 9.79 18.78 -2.89
CA LYS A 117 10.45 19.48 -1.78
C LYS A 117 9.57 19.53 -0.53
N ILE A 118 8.28 19.82 -0.68
CA ILE A 118 7.30 19.82 0.42
C ILE A 118 7.21 18.43 1.04
N HIS A 119 6.99 17.39 0.23
CA HIS A 119 6.88 16.01 0.67
C HIS A 119 8.12 15.56 1.46
N ARG A 120 9.33 15.84 0.93
CA ARG A 120 10.59 15.55 1.61
C ARG A 120 10.69 16.27 2.96
N ASN A 121 10.37 17.57 2.99
CA ASN A 121 10.41 18.35 4.22
C ASN A 121 9.40 17.83 5.26
N ILE A 122 8.21 17.41 4.84
CA ILE A 122 7.24 16.77 5.73
C ILE A 122 7.85 15.51 6.36
N ARG A 123 8.42 14.62 5.54
CA ARG A 123 9.03 13.38 6.04
C ARG A 123 10.19 13.64 7.00
N ASP A 124 11.08 14.57 6.65
CA ASP A 124 12.26 14.92 7.46
C ASP A 124 11.86 15.58 8.78
N THR A 125 10.84 16.44 8.79
CA THR A 125 10.30 17.08 9.99
C THR A 125 9.57 16.07 10.88
N VAL A 126 8.70 15.23 10.32
CA VAL A 126 7.93 14.24 11.08
C VAL A 126 8.85 13.19 11.70
N LYS A 127 9.94 12.80 11.03
CA LYS A 127 10.94 11.88 11.60
C LYS A 127 11.57 12.39 12.90
N LYS A 128 11.62 13.72 13.09
CA LYS A 128 12.14 14.40 14.29
C LYS A 128 11.03 14.88 15.23
N SER A 129 9.76 14.70 14.86
CA SER A 129 8.60 15.18 15.62
C SER A 129 8.23 14.21 16.74
N ASP A 130 7.82 14.76 17.88
CA ASP A 130 7.22 14.00 18.99
C ASP A 130 5.69 13.96 18.94
N THR A 131 5.07 14.74 18.06
CA THR A 131 3.61 14.88 17.98
C THR A 131 3.01 14.09 16.82
N LEU A 132 3.71 13.99 15.69
CA LEU A 132 3.23 13.35 14.47
C LEU A 132 4.06 12.11 14.10
N ILE A 133 3.44 11.20 13.36
CA ILE A 133 4.06 10.05 12.72
C ILE A 133 3.51 9.88 11.31
N ILE A 134 4.35 9.30 10.45
CA ILE A 134 3.93 8.78 9.16
C ILE A 134 3.91 7.26 9.25
N GLU A 135 2.77 6.67 8.89
CA GLU A 135 2.58 5.23 8.80
C GLU A 135 2.00 4.87 7.44
N ARG A 136 2.00 3.57 7.10
CA ARG A 136 1.28 3.07 5.93
C ARG A 136 -0.06 2.50 6.34
N ASP A 137 -1.10 2.84 5.60
CA ASP A 137 -2.38 2.15 5.60
C ASP A 137 -2.83 1.84 4.15
N TYR A 138 -4.07 1.39 3.97
CA TYR A 138 -4.61 1.09 2.65
C TYR A 138 -4.70 2.32 1.73
N ARG A 139 -4.63 3.55 2.25
CA ARG A 139 -4.61 4.81 1.49
C ARG A 139 -3.19 5.25 1.10
N GLY A 140 -2.17 4.48 1.51
CA GLY A 140 -0.77 4.76 1.26
C GLY A 140 -0.09 5.34 2.50
N LEU A 141 0.79 6.32 2.30
CA LEU A 141 1.41 7.04 3.42
C LEU A 141 0.43 8.01 4.06
N ILE A 142 0.17 7.83 5.35
CA ILE A 142 -0.70 8.69 6.14
C ILE A 142 0.07 9.41 7.24
N LEU A 143 -0.33 10.65 7.51
CA LEU A 143 0.12 11.48 8.61
C LEU A 143 -0.91 11.41 9.75
N LYS A 144 -0.49 11.10 10.98
CA LYS A 144 -1.36 11.09 12.16
C LYS A 144 -0.64 11.50 13.46
N PRO A 145 -1.37 11.94 14.50
CA PRO A 145 -0.80 12.17 15.83
C PRO A 145 -0.32 10.87 16.52
N LYS A 146 0.85 10.89 17.20
CA LYS A 146 1.46 9.70 17.85
C LYS A 146 0.57 9.03 18.90
N ASN A 147 -0.17 9.82 19.67
CA ASN A 147 -0.90 9.35 20.86
C ASN A 147 -2.39 9.12 20.60
N GLN A 148 -2.81 9.10 19.34
CA GLN A 148 -4.19 8.79 18.98
C GLN A 148 -4.24 7.49 18.19
N THR A 149 -4.97 6.54 18.75
CA THR A 149 -5.45 5.40 17.98
C THR A 149 -6.37 5.95 16.91
N THR A 150 -6.16 5.57 15.66
CA THR A 150 -7.07 5.90 14.56
C THR A 150 -8.43 5.28 14.91
N LEU A 151 -9.35 6.10 15.43
CA LEU A 151 -10.73 5.69 15.67
C LEU A 151 -11.34 5.28 14.33
N GLN A 152 -12.19 4.25 14.32
CA GLN A 152 -12.97 3.79 13.15
C GLN A 152 -14.04 4.83 12.79
N LEU A 153 -13.61 6.02 12.38
CA LEU A 153 -14.45 7.10 11.89
C LEU A 153 -14.34 7.17 10.37
N ASN A 154 -15.18 7.97 9.72
CA ASN A 154 -15.02 8.25 8.29
C ASN A 154 -13.79 9.13 8.03
N ASP A 155 -13.27 9.06 6.81
CA ASP A 155 -12.19 9.95 6.37
C ASP A 155 -12.61 11.42 6.52
N PHE A 156 -11.65 12.28 6.89
CA PHE A 156 -11.88 13.72 6.98
C PHE A 156 -12.03 14.27 5.55
N PRO A 157 -13.21 14.78 5.15
CA PRO A 157 -13.42 15.33 3.81
C PRO A 157 -12.38 16.41 3.52
N ARG A 158 -11.69 16.28 2.38
CA ARG A 158 -10.57 17.16 2.02
C ARG A 158 -10.95 18.63 2.03
N GLU A 159 -12.12 18.96 1.49
CA GLU A 159 -12.61 20.34 1.37
C GLU A 159 -12.93 20.95 2.73
N GLU A 160 -13.39 20.13 3.68
CA GLU A 160 -13.71 20.55 5.04
C GLU A 160 -12.43 20.72 5.85
N PHE A 161 -11.48 19.78 5.73
CA PHE A 161 -10.16 19.92 6.34
C PHE A 161 -9.42 21.14 5.81
N GLU A 162 -9.40 21.34 4.49
CA GLU A 162 -8.72 22.47 3.86
C GLU A 162 -9.30 23.79 4.38
N ARG A 163 -10.62 23.90 4.54
CA ARG A 163 -11.27 25.09 5.12
C ARG A 163 -10.82 25.35 6.55
N GLU A 164 -10.89 24.34 7.42
CA GLU A 164 -10.46 24.45 8.82
C GLU A 164 -8.97 24.78 8.94
N PHE A 165 -8.17 24.15 8.09
CA PHE A 165 -6.73 24.40 8.01
C PHE A 165 -6.44 25.85 7.61
N MET A 166 -7.07 26.35 6.54
CA MET A 166 -6.86 27.73 6.06
C MET A 166 -7.32 28.81 7.05
N ILE A 167 -8.29 28.51 7.93
CA ILE A 167 -8.69 29.43 9.02
C ILE A 167 -7.56 29.60 10.06
N ASN A 168 -6.75 28.55 10.27
CA ASN A 168 -5.72 28.51 11.31
C ASN A 168 -4.30 28.78 10.78
N VAL A 169 -4.14 28.96 9.47
CA VAL A 169 -2.86 29.26 8.83
C VAL A 169 -2.73 30.77 8.61
N ASP A 170 -1.68 31.35 9.19
CA ASP A 170 -1.21 32.68 8.77
C ASP A 170 -0.30 32.55 7.54
N HIS A 171 -0.34 33.55 6.66
CA HIS A 171 0.60 33.66 5.54
C HIS A 171 2.04 33.71 6.09
N HIS A 172 2.98 32.98 5.47
CA HIS A 172 4.42 32.86 5.80
C HIS A 172 4.86 31.74 6.77
N ARG A 173 4.09 30.66 6.91
CA ARG A 173 4.52 29.52 7.74
C ARG A 173 5.51 28.56 7.05
N THR A 174 6.47 28.09 7.82
CA THR A 174 7.38 26.99 7.48
C THR A 174 6.66 25.65 7.56
N ILE A 175 7.20 24.61 6.90
CA ILE A 175 6.61 23.25 6.93
C ILE A 175 6.37 22.73 8.36
N PRO A 176 7.29 22.88 9.33
CA PRO A 176 7.01 22.50 10.72
C PRO A 176 5.79 23.21 11.32
N GLU A 177 5.66 24.52 11.12
CA GLU A 177 4.53 25.31 11.63
C GLU A 177 3.22 24.91 10.96
N LEU A 178 3.24 24.60 9.66
CA LEU A 178 2.07 24.08 8.94
C LEU A 178 1.68 22.68 9.46
N LEU A 179 2.65 21.83 9.79
CA LEU A 179 2.39 20.51 10.37
C LEU A 179 1.80 20.62 11.79
N GLU A 180 2.21 21.60 12.58
CA GLU A 180 1.59 21.89 13.88
C GLU A 180 0.12 22.28 13.73
N VAL A 181 -0.21 23.12 12.74
CA VAL A 181 -1.61 23.46 12.42
C VAL A 181 -2.37 22.22 11.97
N CYS A 182 -1.81 21.39 11.08
CA CYS A 182 -2.41 20.11 10.69
C CYS A 182 -2.72 19.25 11.91
N CYS A 183 -1.76 19.11 12.84
CA CYS A 183 -1.97 18.35 14.06
C CYS A 183 -3.10 18.95 14.91
N GLY A 184 -3.16 20.28 15.04
CA GLY A 184 -4.21 20.99 15.74
C GLY A 184 -5.60 20.73 15.14
N VAL A 185 -5.74 20.81 13.81
CA VAL A 185 -7.00 20.55 13.11
C VAL A 185 -7.42 19.08 13.25
N LEU A 186 -6.48 18.14 13.06
CA LEU A 186 -6.77 16.71 13.20
C LEU A 186 -7.21 16.34 14.61
N THR A 187 -6.59 16.93 15.64
CA THR A 187 -6.88 16.62 17.06
C THR A 187 -8.03 17.44 17.65
N GLY A 188 -8.36 18.59 17.06
CA GLY A 188 -9.42 19.48 17.51
C GLY A 188 -10.84 19.04 17.13
N GLN A 189 -10.96 18.00 16.31
CA GLN A 189 -12.24 17.45 15.85
C GLN A 189 -12.42 15.99 16.33
N ASN A 190 -13.68 15.55 16.44
CA ASN A 190 -14.05 14.20 16.89
C ASN A 190 -15.02 13.47 15.92
N LYS A 191 -15.28 14.05 14.74
CA LYS A 191 -16.25 13.56 13.76
C LYS A 191 -15.63 12.61 12.74
N TYR A 192 -14.35 12.80 12.45
CA TYR A 192 -13.59 12.13 11.40
C TYR A 192 -12.31 11.49 11.93
N ARG A 193 -11.68 10.67 11.11
CA ARG A 193 -10.36 10.09 11.41
C ARG A 193 -9.34 11.19 11.65
N THR A 194 -8.51 10.98 12.66
CA THR A 194 -7.39 11.87 13.01
C THR A 194 -6.14 11.54 12.20
N SER A 195 -6.32 11.25 10.91
CA SER A 195 -5.25 10.92 9.98
C SER A 195 -5.61 11.39 8.58
N MET A 196 -4.60 11.80 7.81
CA MET A 196 -4.76 12.26 6.44
C MET A 196 -3.65 11.71 5.55
N SER A 197 -3.94 11.49 4.27
CA SER A 197 -2.90 11.11 3.31
C SER A 197 -1.82 12.18 3.22
N VAL A 198 -0.55 11.77 3.24
CA VAL A 198 0.59 12.70 3.07
C VAL A 198 0.47 13.45 1.75
N VAL A 199 -0.10 12.79 0.74
CA VAL A 199 -0.39 13.38 -0.58
C VAL A 199 -1.33 14.58 -0.47
N ASP A 200 -2.44 14.46 0.25
CA ASP A 200 -3.38 15.57 0.44
C ASP A 200 -2.73 16.71 1.22
N VAL A 201 -1.94 16.40 2.25
CA VAL A 201 -1.18 17.41 3.02
C VAL A 201 -0.23 18.18 2.10
N VAL A 202 0.50 17.49 1.21
CA VAL A 202 1.39 18.14 0.23
C VAL A 202 0.60 19.09 -0.68
N GLN A 203 -0.56 18.66 -1.18
CA GLN A 203 -1.40 19.47 -2.07
C GLN A 203 -1.93 20.72 -1.36
N ILE A 204 -2.36 20.58 -0.11
CA ILE A 204 -2.83 21.71 0.70
C ILE A 204 -1.68 22.69 0.98
N PHE A 205 -0.49 22.19 1.36
CA PHE A 205 0.67 23.05 1.60
C PHE A 205 1.12 23.74 0.33
N ARG A 206 1.07 23.05 -0.82
CA ARG A 206 1.39 23.60 -2.12
C ARG A 206 0.51 24.80 -2.46
N LYS A 207 -0.81 24.73 -2.21
CA LYS A 207 -1.74 25.86 -2.43
C LYS A 207 -1.32 27.11 -1.66
N ILE A 208 -0.83 26.97 -0.42
CA ILE A 208 -0.33 28.10 0.37
C ILE A 208 0.97 28.66 -0.21
N TYR A 209 1.90 27.81 -0.64
CA TYR A 209 3.14 28.29 -1.27
C TYR A 209 2.91 28.89 -2.67
N HIS A 210 1.82 28.51 -3.35
CA HIS A 210 1.47 29.00 -4.68
C HIS A 210 0.58 30.24 -4.66
N SER A 211 -0.14 30.55 -3.57
CA SER A 211 -0.94 31.78 -3.48
C SER A 211 -0.09 33.06 -3.63
N ASP A 212 1.23 32.95 -3.41
CA ASP A 212 2.19 34.05 -3.57
C ASP A 212 2.86 34.11 -4.96
N GLN A 213 2.64 33.11 -5.85
CA GLN A 213 3.28 33.03 -7.17
C GLN A 213 2.23 32.81 -8.28
N THR A 214 2.07 33.81 -9.15
CA THR A 214 1.19 33.76 -10.32
C THR A 214 1.80 32.85 -11.40
N ILE A 215 1.61 31.55 -11.29
CA ILE A 215 1.97 30.57 -12.32
C ILE A 215 0.77 29.65 -12.54
N GLU A 216 0.47 29.38 -13.82
CA GLU A 216 -0.67 28.58 -14.29
C GLU A 216 -0.88 27.33 -13.44
N GLU A 217 -2.14 27.13 -13.01
CA GLU A 217 -2.62 25.97 -12.27
C GLU A 217 -2.39 24.70 -13.10
N GLN A 218 -1.20 24.11 -12.99
CA GLN A 218 -1.02 22.72 -13.34
C GLN A 218 -1.52 21.89 -12.14
N GLU A 219 -2.75 21.39 -12.26
CA GLU A 219 -3.28 20.32 -11.41
C GLU A 219 -2.40 19.07 -11.57
N VAL A 220 -1.28 19.04 -10.85
CA VAL A 220 -0.56 17.78 -10.65
C VAL A 220 -1.26 17.10 -9.49
N ILE A 221 -2.18 16.21 -9.85
CA ILE A 221 -2.80 15.29 -8.90
C ILE A 221 -1.69 14.32 -8.46
N CYS A 222 -1.06 14.59 -7.32
CA CYS A 222 -0.51 13.48 -6.55
C CYS A 222 -1.74 12.63 -6.20
N THR A 223 -1.95 11.49 -6.86
CA THR A 223 -3.00 10.55 -6.44
C THR A 223 -2.50 9.77 -5.24
N SER A 224 -3.39 9.41 -4.33
CA SER A 224 -3.03 8.61 -3.16
C SER A 224 -2.27 7.35 -3.57
N GLU A 225 -1.18 7.05 -2.87
CA GLU A 225 -0.36 5.85 -3.07
C GLU A 225 -0.99 4.60 -2.41
N GLY A 226 -2.31 4.58 -2.28
CA GLY A 226 -3.09 3.53 -1.62
C GLY A 226 -3.66 2.50 -2.59
N LEU A 227 -4.12 1.39 -2.04
CA LEU A 227 -4.95 0.43 -2.75
C LEU A 227 -6.29 1.10 -3.09
N THR A 228 -6.66 1.02 -4.35
CA THR A 228 -7.99 1.33 -4.86
C THR A 228 -9.03 0.39 -4.27
N LYS A 229 -10.30 0.78 -4.30
CA LYS A 229 -11.42 -0.08 -3.89
C LYS A 229 -11.39 -1.44 -4.60
N PHE A 230 -11.05 -1.46 -5.88
CA PHE A 230 -10.93 -2.70 -6.66
C PHE A 230 -9.79 -3.60 -6.14
N GLU A 231 -8.62 -3.02 -5.83
CA GLU A 231 -7.49 -3.79 -5.28
C GLU A 231 -7.78 -4.32 -3.89
N ILE A 232 -8.49 -3.54 -3.07
CA ILE A 232 -8.99 -3.95 -1.76
C ILE A 232 -9.98 -5.12 -1.90
N GLU A 233 -10.91 -5.03 -2.85
CA GLU A 233 -11.87 -6.10 -3.17
C GLU A 233 -11.16 -7.36 -3.68
N GLN A 234 -10.14 -7.21 -4.51
CA GLN A 234 -9.35 -8.32 -5.03
C GLN A 234 -8.53 -8.99 -3.92
N LEU A 235 -7.81 -8.20 -3.11
CA LEU A 235 -7.07 -8.67 -1.93
C LEU A 235 -7.98 -9.46 -0.99
N SER A 236 -9.14 -8.89 -0.66
CA SER A 236 -10.15 -9.54 0.19
C SER A 236 -10.65 -10.84 -0.42
N SER A 237 -10.91 -10.85 -1.74
CA SER A 237 -11.36 -12.04 -2.46
C SER A 237 -10.33 -13.18 -2.42
N GLU A 238 -9.05 -12.87 -2.56
CA GLU A 238 -7.98 -13.86 -2.51
C GLU A 238 -7.79 -14.44 -1.10
N VAL A 239 -7.85 -13.61 -0.06
CA VAL A 239 -7.82 -14.07 1.34
C VAL A 239 -9.04 -14.93 1.64
N LEU A 240 -10.23 -14.52 1.18
CA LEU A 240 -11.45 -15.31 1.32
C LEU A 240 -11.37 -16.65 0.61
N LEU A 241 -10.73 -16.72 -0.55
CA LEU A 241 -10.54 -17.98 -1.27
C LEU A 241 -9.66 -18.96 -0.45
N ALA A 242 -8.56 -18.47 0.11
CA ALA A 242 -7.68 -19.26 0.97
C ALA A 242 -8.42 -19.76 2.23
N LEU A 243 -9.21 -18.89 2.87
CA LEU A 243 -10.04 -19.26 4.02
C LEU A 243 -11.12 -20.27 3.64
N LYS A 244 -11.78 -20.11 2.49
CA LYS A 244 -12.81 -21.03 1.99
C LYS A 244 -12.25 -22.44 1.82
N GLU A 245 -11.05 -22.56 1.23
CA GLU A 245 -10.37 -23.84 1.08
C GLU A 245 -10.08 -24.48 2.45
N LYS A 246 -9.55 -23.71 3.41
CA LYS A 246 -9.28 -24.20 4.77
C LYS A 246 -10.55 -24.63 5.49
N ILE A 247 -11.63 -23.84 5.42
CA ILE A 247 -12.94 -24.16 6.01
C ILE A 247 -13.48 -25.47 5.43
N PHE A 248 -13.43 -25.61 4.11
CA PHE A 248 -13.93 -26.78 3.42
C PHE A 248 -13.14 -28.04 3.77
N LEU A 249 -11.82 -28.03 3.60
CA LEU A 249 -10.97 -29.22 3.76
C LEU A 249 -10.73 -29.60 5.23
N THR A 250 -10.66 -28.62 6.12
CA THR A 250 -10.27 -28.86 7.52
C THR A 250 -11.46 -29.06 8.44
N TYR A 251 -12.57 -28.36 8.18
CA TYR A 251 -13.72 -28.36 9.08
C TYR A 251 -14.93 -29.09 8.48
N LEU A 252 -15.34 -28.77 7.25
CA LEU A 252 -16.54 -29.38 6.66
C LEU A 252 -16.30 -30.84 6.24
N ALA A 253 -15.27 -31.10 5.42
CA ALA A 253 -14.97 -32.44 4.92
C ALA A 253 -14.63 -33.44 6.02
N ARG A 254 -14.12 -32.96 7.16
CA ARG A 254 -13.82 -33.76 8.35
C ARG A 254 -14.98 -33.86 9.35
N GLY A 255 -16.15 -33.31 9.01
CA GLY A 255 -17.35 -33.33 9.86
C GLY A 255 -17.23 -32.55 11.18
N LYS A 256 -16.26 -31.63 11.29
CA LYS A 256 -16.06 -30.81 12.49
C LYS A 256 -17.04 -29.65 12.60
N VAL A 257 -17.64 -29.27 11.46
CA VAL A 257 -18.76 -28.34 11.34
C VAL A 257 -19.69 -28.87 10.26
N ASP A 258 -20.99 -28.57 10.39
CA ASP A 258 -21.95 -28.86 9.34
C ASP A 258 -21.91 -27.79 8.24
N ARG A 259 -22.71 -27.98 7.19
CA ARG A 259 -22.73 -27.06 6.04
C ARG A 259 -23.12 -25.64 6.44
N LYS A 260 -24.11 -25.48 7.33
CA LYS A 260 -24.55 -24.17 7.81
C LYS A 260 -23.46 -23.49 8.63
N GLY A 261 -22.78 -24.23 9.51
CA GLY A 261 -21.64 -23.73 10.26
C GLY A 261 -20.50 -23.28 9.35
N ALA A 262 -20.14 -24.09 8.34
CA ALA A 262 -19.10 -23.72 7.38
C ALA A 262 -19.43 -22.44 6.59
N GLU A 263 -20.68 -22.28 6.16
CA GLU A 263 -21.15 -21.07 5.47
C GLU A 263 -21.13 -19.85 6.39
N ALA A 264 -21.56 -20.00 7.64
CA ALA A 264 -21.50 -18.95 8.64
C ALA A 264 -20.07 -18.51 8.97
N LEU A 265 -19.12 -19.46 9.08
CA LEU A 265 -17.70 -19.15 9.22
C LEU A 265 -17.20 -18.30 8.04
N TYR A 266 -17.50 -18.71 6.81
CA TYR A 266 -17.08 -18.00 5.60
C TYR A 266 -17.64 -16.57 5.55
N ASN A 267 -18.96 -16.42 5.77
CA ASN A 267 -19.61 -15.10 5.75
C ASN A 267 -19.11 -14.21 6.90
N THR A 268 -18.80 -14.78 8.05
CA THR A 268 -18.17 -14.04 9.16
C THR A 268 -16.86 -13.41 8.72
N PHE A 269 -15.96 -14.18 8.09
CA PHE A 269 -14.68 -13.63 7.66
C PHE A 269 -14.81 -12.66 6.49
N ARG A 270 -15.83 -12.81 5.63
CA ARG A 270 -16.13 -11.82 4.59
C ARG A 270 -16.47 -10.48 5.21
N ASP A 271 -17.41 -10.46 6.15
CA ASP A 271 -17.83 -9.24 6.84
C ASP A 271 -16.65 -8.64 7.64
N MET A 272 -15.84 -9.46 8.31
CA MET A 272 -14.65 -8.98 9.02
C MET A 272 -13.62 -8.35 8.08
N LEU A 273 -13.39 -8.94 6.90
CA LEU A 273 -12.47 -8.39 5.91
C LEU A 273 -13.00 -7.09 5.30
N GLU A 274 -14.31 -7.03 5.04
CA GLU A 274 -14.99 -5.81 4.61
C GLU A 274 -14.83 -4.70 5.66
N ASP A 275 -15.02 -5.00 6.94
CA ASP A 275 -14.82 -4.05 8.04
C ASP A 275 -13.34 -3.62 8.16
N TRP A 276 -12.38 -4.52 7.94
CA TRP A 276 -10.96 -4.15 7.91
C TRP A 276 -10.62 -3.20 6.75
N CYS A 277 -11.32 -3.35 5.63
CA CYS A 277 -11.06 -2.64 4.39
C CYS A 277 -11.77 -1.29 4.32
N CYS A 278 -13.03 -1.23 4.78
CA CYS A 278 -13.85 -0.03 4.81
C CYS A 278 -13.60 0.78 6.10
N GLY A 279 -13.07 0.13 7.14
CA GLY A 279 -12.87 0.71 8.46
C GLY A 279 -14.16 1.25 9.08
N GLU A 280 -15.27 0.58 8.80
CA GLU A 280 -16.55 0.69 9.51
C GLU A 280 -16.40 0.14 10.94
N GLU A 281 -17.41 0.38 11.80
CA GLU A 281 -17.43 -0.12 13.17
C GLU A 281 -17.34 -1.65 13.20
N SER A 282 -16.15 -2.17 13.50
CA SER A 282 -15.98 -3.60 13.66
C SER A 282 -16.74 -4.05 14.89
N LYS A 283 -17.54 -5.11 14.78
CA LYS A 283 -18.27 -5.63 15.94
C LYS A 283 -17.30 -5.93 17.11
N PRO A 284 -17.72 -5.67 18.36
CA PRO A 284 -16.85 -5.78 19.54
C PRO A 284 -16.17 -7.15 19.70
N SER A 285 -16.76 -8.21 19.17
CA SER A 285 -16.21 -9.56 19.28
C SER A 285 -16.44 -10.43 18.03
N ILE A 286 -15.56 -11.41 17.85
CA ILE A 286 -15.67 -12.45 16.82
C ILE A 286 -17.01 -13.22 16.94
N LEU A 287 -17.50 -13.38 18.17
CA LEU A 287 -18.79 -14.00 18.46
C LEU A 287 -19.95 -13.23 17.82
N GLU A 288 -19.93 -11.90 17.84
CA GLU A 288 -21.02 -11.09 17.27
C GLU A 288 -21.05 -11.11 15.75
N TYR A 289 -19.90 -11.26 15.10
CA TYR A 289 -19.91 -11.55 13.66
C TYR A 289 -20.53 -12.91 13.39
N LEU A 290 -20.14 -13.94 14.12
CA LEU A 290 -20.67 -15.29 13.90
C LEU A 290 -22.18 -15.37 14.19
N LYS A 291 -22.65 -14.69 15.25
CA LYS A 291 -24.08 -14.60 15.59
C LYS A 291 -24.93 -13.96 14.49
N ALA A 292 -24.34 -13.13 13.63
CA ALA A 292 -25.05 -12.54 12.48
C ALA A 292 -25.43 -13.58 11.43
N HIS A 293 -24.66 -14.67 11.34
CA HIS A 293 -24.81 -15.71 10.31
C HIS A 293 -25.25 -17.06 10.89
N LEU A 294 -25.19 -17.22 12.21
CA LEU A 294 -25.53 -18.47 12.89
C LEU A 294 -26.16 -18.20 14.26
N GLN A 295 -27.36 -18.73 14.49
CA GLN A 295 -28.00 -18.67 15.80
C GLN A 295 -27.31 -19.64 16.76
N ILE A 296 -26.38 -19.12 17.56
CA ILE A 296 -25.66 -19.89 18.58
C ILE A 296 -25.68 -19.19 19.94
N GLU A 297 -25.71 -20.00 20.97
CA GLU A 297 -25.47 -19.54 22.34
C GLU A 297 -23.97 -19.38 22.61
N GLU A 298 -23.62 -18.55 23.59
CA GLU A 298 -22.22 -18.28 23.96
C GLU A 298 -21.47 -19.56 24.38
N LYS A 299 -22.14 -20.47 25.06
CA LYS A 299 -21.57 -21.77 25.43
C LYS A 299 -21.19 -22.62 24.21
N GLN A 300 -22.04 -22.63 23.18
CA GLN A 300 -21.75 -23.36 21.94
C GLN A 300 -20.59 -22.72 21.18
N TYR A 301 -20.48 -21.39 21.22
CA TYR A 301 -19.31 -20.70 20.66
C TYR A 301 -18.03 -21.15 21.35
N GLU A 302 -17.98 -21.10 22.68
CA GLU A 302 -16.79 -21.48 23.46
C GLU A 302 -16.37 -22.93 23.21
N GLU A 303 -17.32 -23.87 23.18
CA GLU A 303 -17.02 -25.29 23.05
C GLU A 303 -16.67 -25.71 21.62
N ILE A 304 -17.32 -25.11 20.62
CA ILE A 304 -17.26 -25.60 19.23
C ILE A 304 -16.50 -24.63 18.33
N TYR A 305 -16.76 -23.33 18.40
CA TYR A 305 -16.35 -22.39 17.36
C TYR A 305 -15.12 -21.58 17.71
N ARG A 306 -14.89 -21.22 18.98
CA ARG A 306 -13.85 -20.28 19.41
C ARG A 306 -12.48 -20.63 18.86
N THR A 307 -11.97 -21.84 19.13
CA THR A 307 -10.63 -22.24 18.65
C THR A 307 -10.54 -22.27 17.13
N LYS A 308 -11.63 -22.61 16.43
CA LYS A 308 -11.66 -22.63 14.96
C LYS A 308 -11.62 -21.21 14.40
N MET A 309 -12.39 -20.30 15.01
CA MET A 309 -12.44 -18.88 14.67
C MET A 309 -11.10 -18.18 14.92
N GLU A 310 -10.49 -18.38 16.08
CA GLU A 310 -9.18 -17.81 16.42
C GLU A 310 -8.10 -18.28 15.42
N TYR A 311 -8.13 -19.56 15.05
CA TYR A 311 -7.21 -20.11 14.05
C TYR A 311 -7.44 -19.51 12.65
N LEU A 312 -8.69 -19.47 12.18
CA LEU A 312 -9.01 -18.87 10.89
C LEU A 312 -8.71 -17.37 10.86
N LEU A 313 -8.90 -16.66 11.97
CA LEU A 313 -8.53 -15.25 12.10
C LEU A 313 -7.02 -15.05 11.99
N LYS A 314 -6.23 -15.92 12.62
CA LYS A 314 -4.78 -15.91 12.47
C LYS A 314 -4.37 -16.09 11.01
N ILE A 315 -4.93 -17.09 10.32
CA ILE A 315 -4.70 -17.31 8.89
C ILE A 315 -5.12 -16.08 8.08
N ALA A 316 -6.30 -15.54 8.31
CA ALA A 316 -6.80 -14.38 7.59
C ALA A 316 -5.81 -13.20 7.68
N ARG A 317 -5.27 -12.93 8.87
CA ARG A 317 -4.26 -11.88 9.09
C ARG A 317 -2.94 -12.18 8.39
N GLU A 318 -2.45 -13.42 8.46
CA GLU A 318 -1.21 -13.84 7.80
C GLU A 318 -1.35 -13.74 6.27
N GLU A 319 -2.44 -14.25 5.71
CA GLU A 319 -2.73 -14.23 4.28
C GLU A 319 -2.98 -12.81 3.75
N PHE A 320 -3.66 -11.97 4.54
CA PHE A 320 -3.89 -10.56 4.22
C PHE A 320 -2.58 -9.77 4.27
N ALA A 321 -1.77 -9.92 5.32
CA ALA A 321 -0.47 -9.27 5.42
C ALA A 321 0.51 -9.74 4.33
N ALA A 322 0.55 -11.04 4.04
CA ALA A 322 1.41 -11.59 3.00
C ALA A 322 1.05 -11.07 1.61
N ARG A 323 -0.24 -10.96 1.29
CA ARG A 323 -0.68 -10.40 0.00
C ARG A 323 -0.55 -8.89 -0.07
N LEU A 324 -0.82 -8.19 1.04
CA LEU A 324 -0.52 -6.77 1.15
C LEU A 324 0.98 -6.51 0.87
N MET A 325 1.87 -7.36 1.38
CA MET A 325 3.32 -7.29 1.11
C MET A 325 3.72 -7.82 -0.28
N LYS A 326 2.86 -8.57 -0.98
CA LYS A 326 3.10 -9.10 -2.34
C LYS A 326 2.66 -8.12 -3.43
N GLU A 327 1.73 -7.24 -3.09
CA GLU A 327 1.25 -6.12 -3.91
C GLU A 327 2.00 -4.80 -3.63
N ILE A 328 2.87 -4.78 -2.62
CA ILE A 328 3.88 -3.75 -2.35
C ILE A 328 5.23 -4.17 -2.96
#